data_AF-A0A9E5FX18-F1
#
_entry.id   AF-A0A9E5FX18-F1
#
_cell.length_a   1.000
_cell.length_b   1.000
_cell.length_c   1.000
_cell.angle_alpha   90.00
_cell.angle_beta   90.00
_cell.angle_gamma   90.00
#
_symmetry.space_group_name_H-M   'P 1'
#
loop_
_entity.id
_entity.type
_entity.pdbx_description
1 polymer ?
#
loop_
_entity_poly.entity_id
_entity_poly.type
_entity_poly.pdbx_seq_one_letter_code
_entity_poly.pdbx_strand_id
1 'polypeptide(L)'
;MVKFHLSSALRLKPNTITLKRLSALQEPTYLHQCLGRTAQGEVVRFKDIPEALLAVPRLNSLEELRVHFHVPVQVEGLIDGLSSTRDYLQSCLDVIAQTPQRYHELEIETYTWEVLPPASRTDDVVDQIVAEYHWVLDELKLRGINSV
;
A
#
# COMPACT_ATOMS: atom_id res chain seq x y z
N MET A 1 -25.42 4.09 3.50
CA MET A 1 -24.23 4.95 3.70
C MET A 1 -23.03 4.03 3.75
N VAL A 2 -22.01 4.28 2.93
CA VAL A 2 -20.78 3.47 2.87
C VAL A 2 -19.61 4.38 3.22
N LYS A 3 -18.71 3.86 4.07
CA LYS A 3 -17.44 4.49 4.43
C LYS A 3 -16.32 3.78 3.66
N PHE A 4 -15.40 4.54 3.09
CA PHE A 4 -14.22 4.00 2.41
C PHE A 4 -12.96 4.32 3.18
N HIS A 5 -12.12 3.32 3.36
CA HIS A 5 -10.80 3.48 3.94
C HIS A 5 -9.81 3.47 2.78
N LEU A 6 -9.17 4.62 2.56
CA LEU A 6 -8.18 4.86 1.53
C LEU A 6 -6.82 4.43 2.08
N SER A 7 -6.26 3.39 1.49
CA SER A 7 -4.96 2.86 1.86
C SER A 7 -4.18 2.42 0.64
N SER A 8 -2.86 2.33 0.81
CA SER A 8 -1.97 1.77 -0.19
C SER A 8 -1.14 0.66 0.46
N ALA A 9 -1.08 -0.49 -0.18
CA ALA A 9 -0.28 -1.63 0.24
C ALA A 9 1.10 -1.59 -0.42
N LEU A 10 2.02 -2.41 0.07
CA LEU A 10 3.32 -2.64 -0.58
C LEU A 10 3.18 -3.71 -1.68
N ARG A 11 3.87 -3.52 -2.81
CA ARG A 11 3.97 -4.51 -3.90
C ARG A 11 5.40 -4.66 -4.41
N LEU A 12 5.77 -5.87 -4.79
CA LEU A 12 7.09 -6.22 -5.33
C LEU A 12 7.01 -7.42 -6.27
N LYS A 13 7.97 -7.53 -7.19
CA LYS A 13 8.30 -8.82 -7.84
C LYS A 13 9.32 -9.55 -6.97
N PRO A 14 9.02 -10.76 -6.46
CA PRO A 14 9.94 -11.49 -5.60
C PRO A 14 11.25 -11.83 -6.31
N ASN A 15 12.36 -11.47 -5.69
CA ASN A 15 13.70 -11.91 -6.02
C ASN A 15 14.60 -11.73 -4.79
N THR A 16 15.86 -12.19 -4.85
CA THR A 16 16.80 -12.11 -3.73
C THR A 16 16.92 -10.71 -3.12
N ILE A 17 16.92 -9.66 -3.95
CA ILE A 17 17.09 -8.27 -3.51
C ILE A 17 15.80 -7.76 -2.84
N THR A 18 14.65 -7.95 -3.50
CA THR A 18 13.36 -7.44 -3.00
C THR A 18 12.91 -8.20 -1.75
N LEU A 19 13.18 -9.50 -1.65
CA LEU A 19 12.90 -10.29 -0.44
C LEU A 19 13.78 -9.87 0.74
N LYS A 20 15.05 -9.55 0.50
CA LYS A 20 15.93 -8.99 1.54
C LYS A 20 15.39 -7.64 2.03
N ARG A 21 14.97 -6.76 1.12
CA ARG A 21 14.37 -5.46 1.47
C ARG A 21 13.05 -5.63 2.23
N LEU A 22 12.18 -6.55 1.81
CA LEU A 22 10.95 -6.88 2.52
C LEU A 22 11.23 -7.38 3.95
N SER A 23 12.24 -8.23 4.13
CA SER A 23 12.61 -8.71 5.47
C SER A 23 13.05 -7.59 6.43
N ALA A 24 13.57 -6.47 5.91
CA ALA A 24 13.96 -5.33 6.73
C ALA A 24 12.76 -4.49 7.22
N LEU A 25 11.56 -4.70 6.66
CA LEU A 25 10.31 -4.07 7.10
C LEU A 25 9.54 -4.93 8.12
N GLN A 26 10.03 -6.14 8.41
CA GLN A 26 9.37 -7.04 9.36
C GLN A 26 9.47 -6.48 10.78
N GLU A 27 8.33 -6.39 11.45
CA GLU A 27 8.21 -5.95 12.83
C GLU A 27 7.15 -6.82 13.57
N PRO A 28 7.13 -6.86 14.91
CA PRO A 28 6.33 -7.84 15.67
C PRO A 28 4.90 -7.38 16.06
N THR A 29 4.53 -6.13 15.79
CA THR A 29 3.29 -5.49 16.29
C THR A 29 2.09 -5.80 15.42
N TYR A 30 2.26 -5.76 14.10
CA TYR A 30 1.22 -5.87 13.09
C TYR A 30 1.35 -7.17 12.28
N LEU A 31 0.20 -7.66 11.81
CA LEU A 31 0.11 -8.82 10.93
C LEU A 31 0.19 -8.37 9.47
N HIS A 32 1.25 -8.74 8.75
CA HIS A 32 1.49 -8.32 7.38
C HIS A 32 1.15 -9.42 6.38
N GLN A 33 -0.15 -9.65 6.18
CA GLN A 33 -0.64 -10.68 5.26
C GLN A 33 -0.06 -10.50 3.85
N CYS A 34 0.41 -11.58 3.25
CA CYS A 34 1.03 -11.53 1.92
C CYS A 34 0.20 -12.30 0.88
N LEU A 35 -0.01 -11.68 -0.28
CA LEU A 35 -0.79 -12.20 -1.40
C LEU A 35 0.05 -12.21 -2.66
N GLY A 36 0.38 -13.39 -3.15
CA GLY A 36 1.13 -13.63 -4.36
C GLY A 36 0.25 -13.93 -5.57
N ARG A 37 0.66 -13.52 -6.77
CA ARG A 37 0.05 -13.92 -8.04
C ARG A 37 1.04 -14.73 -8.87
N THR A 38 0.66 -15.94 -9.29
CA THR A 38 1.47 -16.76 -10.20
C THR A 38 1.35 -16.28 -11.65
N ALA A 39 2.21 -16.78 -12.54
CA ALA A 39 2.10 -16.51 -13.98
C ALA A 39 0.76 -17.01 -14.58
N GLN A 40 0.14 -18.02 -13.97
CA GLN A 40 -1.17 -18.56 -14.35
C GLN A 40 -2.34 -17.77 -13.75
N GLY A 41 -2.07 -16.71 -12.99
CA GLY A 41 -3.09 -15.87 -12.34
C GLY A 41 -3.64 -16.43 -11.03
N GLU A 42 -3.08 -17.54 -10.52
CA GLU A 42 -3.50 -18.10 -9.23
C GLU A 42 -3.02 -17.25 -8.07
N VAL A 43 -3.83 -17.18 -7.00
CA VAL A 43 -3.49 -16.44 -5.78
C VAL A 43 -2.87 -17.37 -4.75
N VAL A 44 -1.65 -17.05 -4.35
CA VAL A 44 -0.93 -17.67 -3.25
C VAL A 44 -1.06 -16.80 -2.00
N ARG A 45 -1.36 -17.41 -0.84
CA ARG A 45 -1.56 -16.69 0.41
C ARG A 45 -0.53 -17.11 1.44
N PHE A 46 0.03 -16.13 2.15
CA PHE A 46 0.84 -16.35 3.34
C PHE A 46 0.26 -15.53 4.48
N LYS A 47 0.34 -16.10 5.69
CA LYS A 47 -0.25 -15.51 6.88
C LYS A 47 0.42 -14.18 7.24
N ASP A 48 1.74 -14.11 7.10
CA ASP A 48 2.56 -12.94 7.44
C ASP A 48 3.90 -13.00 6.64
N ILE A 49 4.73 -11.96 6.75
CA ILE A 49 6.06 -11.86 6.13
C ILE A 49 6.98 -13.02 6.53
N PRO A 50 7.15 -13.38 7.84
CA PRO A 50 8.03 -14.48 8.22
C PRO A 50 7.66 -15.81 7.55
N GLU A 51 6.38 -16.17 7.53
CA GLU A 51 5.86 -17.37 6.88
C GLU A 51 6.08 -17.34 5.37
N ALA A 52 5.93 -16.18 4.73
CA ALA A 52 6.27 -16.01 3.33
C ALA A 52 7.76 -16.27 3.08
N LEU A 53 8.64 -15.68 3.89
CA LEU A 53 10.09 -15.79 3.77
C LEU A 53 10.61 -17.21 4.03
N LEU A 54 9.88 -18.06 4.76
CA LEU A 54 10.21 -19.50 4.89
C LEU A 54 9.91 -20.30 3.60
N ALA A 55 9.11 -19.74 2.68
CA ALA A 55 8.67 -20.37 1.44
C ALA A 55 9.29 -19.73 0.18
N VAL A 56 10.56 -19.30 0.24
CA VAL A 56 11.27 -18.63 -0.87
C VAL A 56 11.09 -19.28 -2.24
N PRO A 57 11.17 -20.63 -2.39
CA PRO A 57 10.96 -21.26 -3.69
C PRO A 57 9.58 -20.93 -4.30
N ARG A 58 8.54 -20.86 -3.47
CA ARG A 58 7.18 -20.50 -3.89
C ARG A 58 7.06 -19.01 -4.19
N LEU A 59 7.79 -18.16 -3.46
CA LEU A 59 7.83 -16.72 -3.72
C LEU A 59 8.48 -16.40 -5.07
N ASN A 60 9.60 -17.06 -5.39
CA ASN A 60 10.34 -16.82 -6.64
C ASN A 60 9.55 -17.21 -7.90
N SER A 61 8.49 -18.03 -7.78
CA SER A 61 7.59 -18.35 -8.90
C SER A 61 6.45 -17.34 -9.10
N LEU A 62 6.34 -16.31 -8.25
CA LEU A 62 5.29 -15.31 -8.35
C LEU A 62 5.70 -14.17 -9.29
N GLU A 63 4.75 -13.67 -10.06
CA GLU A 63 4.93 -12.45 -10.85
C GLU A 63 4.78 -11.18 -9.99
N GLU A 64 4.00 -11.25 -8.91
CA GLU A 64 3.76 -10.15 -8.00
C GLU A 64 3.47 -10.69 -6.59
N LEU A 65 3.97 -9.99 -5.58
CA LEU A 65 3.63 -10.16 -4.18
C LEU A 65 3.13 -8.82 -3.66
N ARG A 66 1.95 -8.81 -3.04
CA ARG A 66 1.43 -7.70 -2.24
C ARG A 66 1.52 -8.03 -0.78
N VAL A 67 1.87 -7.04 0.03
CA VAL A 67 2.00 -7.18 1.47
C VAL A 67 1.11 -6.15 2.12
N HIS A 68 0.24 -6.60 3.02
CA HIS A 68 -0.66 -5.75 3.79
C HIS A 68 0.16 -4.90 4.76
N PHE A 69 0.63 -3.78 4.25
CA PHE A 69 1.51 -2.83 4.91
C PHE A 69 1.04 -1.45 4.46
N HIS A 70 0.40 -0.67 5.34
CA HIS A 70 -0.24 0.60 4.95
C HIS A 70 0.78 1.71 4.77
N VAL A 71 1.25 1.86 3.55
CA VAL A 71 2.21 2.90 3.17
C VAL A 71 1.47 4.22 2.87
N PRO A 72 2.14 5.37 3.01
CA PRO A 72 1.54 6.66 2.68
C PRO A 72 0.95 6.68 1.28
N VAL A 73 -0.30 7.11 1.14
CA VAL A 73 -1.07 6.91 -0.10
C VAL A 73 -0.54 7.68 -1.31
N GLN A 74 0.19 8.77 -1.08
CA GLN A 74 0.83 9.61 -2.11
C GLN A 74 2.10 8.99 -2.71
N VAL A 75 2.72 8.03 -2.01
CA VAL A 75 4.03 7.48 -2.39
C VAL A 75 3.86 6.37 -3.44
N GLU A 76 4.65 6.41 -4.51
CA GLU A 76 4.69 5.36 -5.54
C GLU A 76 5.60 4.18 -5.16
N GLY A 77 6.62 4.43 -4.33
CA GLY A 77 7.48 3.39 -3.78
C GLY A 77 8.29 3.90 -2.60
N LEU A 78 8.49 3.01 -1.62
CA LEU A 78 9.19 3.34 -0.37
C LEU A 78 10.68 3.05 -0.44
N ILE A 79 11.01 1.97 -1.15
CA ILE A 79 12.34 1.40 -1.28
C ILE A 79 12.44 0.93 -2.73
N ASP A 80 13.61 1.06 -3.34
CA ASP A 80 13.85 0.53 -4.69
C ASP A 80 13.34 -0.93 -4.81
N GLY A 81 12.62 -1.24 -5.89
CA GLY A 81 11.97 -2.54 -6.12
C GLY A 81 10.74 -2.87 -5.25
N LEU A 82 10.38 -2.02 -4.29
CA LEU A 82 9.20 -2.12 -3.43
C LEU A 82 8.32 -0.88 -3.66
N SER A 83 7.36 -1.04 -4.58
CA SER A 83 6.41 0.00 -4.94
C SER A 83 5.13 -0.09 -4.09
N SER A 84 4.26 0.90 -4.18
CA SER A 84 2.95 0.88 -3.54
C SER A 84 1.84 0.45 -4.51
N THR A 85 0.65 0.19 -3.98
CA THR A 85 -0.57 -0.02 -4.78
C THR A 85 -1.36 1.28 -4.99
N ARG A 86 -0.67 2.43 -5.05
CA ARG A 86 -1.30 3.74 -5.25
C ARG A 86 -2.14 3.80 -6.54
N ASP A 87 -1.71 3.13 -7.59
CA ASP A 87 -2.45 3.00 -8.86
C ASP A 87 -3.82 2.31 -8.68
N TYR A 88 -3.89 1.30 -7.81
CA TYR A 88 -5.17 0.68 -7.43
C TYR A 88 -6.05 1.64 -6.65
N LEU A 89 -5.48 2.42 -5.73
CA LEU A 89 -6.24 3.45 -5.00
C LEU A 89 -6.83 4.50 -5.95
N GLN A 90 -6.04 4.99 -6.92
CA GLN A 90 -6.52 5.91 -7.95
C GLN A 90 -7.68 5.30 -8.76
N SER A 91 -7.57 4.01 -9.13
CA SER A 91 -8.66 3.28 -9.80
C SER A 91 -9.93 3.18 -8.94
N CYS A 92 -9.78 3.00 -7.62
CA CYS A 92 -10.91 3.02 -6.69
C CYS A 92 -11.56 4.41 -6.61
N LEU A 93 -10.76 5.48 -6.60
CA LEU A 93 -11.25 6.86 -6.61
C LEU A 93 -12.03 7.15 -7.91
N ASP A 94 -11.61 6.60 -9.06
CA ASP A 94 -12.37 6.71 -10.32
C ASP A 94 -13.77 6.08 -10.21
N VAL A 95 -13.89 4.95 -9.52
CA VAL A 95 -15.19 4.28 -9.27
C VAL A 95 -16.05 5.11 -8.30
N ILE A 96 -15.45 5.64 -7.24
CA ILE A 96 -16.14 6.53 -6.28
C ILE A 96 -16.70 7.76 -7.00
N ALA A 97 -15.93 8.34 -7.93
CA ALA A 97 -16.32 9.52 -8.71
C ALA A 97 -17.51 9.30 -9.65
N GLN A 98 -17.86 8.05 -9.98
CA GLN A 98 -19.04 7.76 -10.80
C GLN A 98 -20.36 7.98 -10.04
N THR A 99 -20.33 7.95 -8.71
CA THR A 99 -21.53 8.05 -7.86
C THR A 99 -21.28 8.86 -6.57
N PRO A 100 -20.75 10.10 -6.65
CA PRO A 100 -20.26 10.85 -5.50
C PRO A 100 -21.34 11.12 -4.45
N GLN A 101 -22.61 11.23 -4.86
CA GLN A 101 -23.77 11.44 -3.99
C GLN A 101 -24.07 10.25 -3.05
N ARG A 102 -23.45 9.08 -3.26
CA ARG A 102 -23.66 7.88 -2.42
C ARG A 102 -22.61 7.71 -1.33
N TYR A 103 -21.57 8.55 -1.34
CA TYR A 103 -20.37 8.39 -0.53
C TYR A 103 -20.14 9.67 0.25
N HIS A 104 -20.07 9.54 1.57
CA HIS A 104 -20.01 10.71 2.45
C HIS A 104 -18.83 10.69 3.41
N GLU A 105 -18.07 9.59 3.46
CA GLU A 105 -16.96 9.44 4.38
C GLU A 105 -15.80 8.67 3.72
N LEU A 106 -14.68 9.38 3.56
CA LEU A 106 -13.40 8.85 3.12
C LEU A 106 -12.41 9.02 4.28
N GLU A 107 -11.83 7.94 4.74
CA GLU A 107 -10.79 7.93 5.79
C GLU A 107 -9.45 7.54 5.17
N ILE A 108 -8.38 8.26 5.50
CA ILE A 108 -7.03 7.91 5.08
C ILE A 108 -6.41 7.02 6.16
N GLU A 109 -5.91 5.84 5.80
CA GLU A 109 -5.33 4.89 6.74
C GLU A 109 -3.85 4.62 6.46
N THR A 110 -2.98 5.24 7.27
CA THR A 110 -1.52 5.06 7.24
C THR A 110 -0.97 4.93 8.66
N TYR A 111 -0.33 3.79 8.97
CA TYR A 111 0.28 3.53 10.29
C TYR A 111 1.81 3.42 10.23
N THR A 112 2.41 3.63 9.06
CA THR A 112 3.80 3.20 8.83
C THR A 112 4.85 4.26 9.13
N TRP A 113 4.46 5.48 9.49
CA TRP A 113 5.37 6.62 9.68
C TRP A 113 6.61 6.31 10.55
N GLU A 114 6.43 5.55 11.62
CA GLU A 114 7.50 5.20 12.56
C GLU A 114 8.25 3.91 12.21
N VAL A 115 7.75 3.11 11.27
CA VAL A 115 8.35 1.81 10.83
C VAL A 115 8.98 1.89 9.44
N LEU A 116 8.80 3.00 8.71
CA LEU A 116 9.54 3.23 7.46
C LEU A 116 11.06 3.23 7.71
N PRO A 117 11.89 2.84 6.74
CA PRO A 117 13.34 3.00 6.86
C PRO A 117 13.69 4.49 7.09
N PRO A 118 14.71 4.84 7.89
CA PRO A 118 15.08 6.24 8.14
C PRO A 118 15.29 7.07 6.88
N ALA A 119 15.84 6.46 5.82
CA ALA A 119 16.04 7.10 4.52
C ALA A 119 14.75 7.46 3.77
N SER A 120 13.61 6.94 4.22
CA SER A 120 12.28 7.14 3.63
C SER A 120 11.34 7.95 4.53
N ARG A 121 11.83 8.47 5.68
CA ARG A 121 11.07 9.32 6.60
C ARG A 121 11.34 10.79 6.31
N THR A 122 10.38 11.67 6.56
CA THR A 122 10.68 13.09 6.85
C THR A 122 10.95 13.25 8.34
N ASP A 123 11.50 14.41 8.74
CA ASP A 123 11.83 14.70 10.14
C ASP A 123 10.58 14.88 11.02
N ASP A 124 9.42 15.23 10.45
CA ASP A 124 8.16 15.47 11.18
C ASP A 124 6.99 14.66 10.59
N VAL A 125 6.27 13.92 11.45
CA VAL A 125 5.05 13.17 11.10
C VAL A 125 3.91 14.09 10.66
N VAL A 126 3.84 15.31 11.19
CA VAL A 126 2.81 16.30 10.83
C VAL A 126 2.91 16.65 9.35
N ASP A 127 4.12 16.93 8.87
CA ASP A 127 4.36 17.26 7.47
C ASP A 127 3.96 16.10 6.54
N GLN A 128 4.14 14.86 6.97
CA GLN A 128 3.79 13.71 6.15
C GLN A 128 2.28 13.49 6.06
N ILE A 129 1.57 13.68 7.18
CA ILE A 129 0.10 13.64 7.23
C ILE A 129 -0.47 14.76 6.35
N VAL A 130 0.08 15.98 6.43
CA VAL A 130 -0.33 17.12 5.60
C VAL A 130 -0.12 16.83 4.12
N ALA A 131 1.04 16.29 3.73
CA ALA A 131 1.33 15.92 2.35
C ALA A 131 0.38 14.82 1.84
N GLU A 132 0.09 13.82 2.66
CA GLU A 132 -0.85 12.75 2.34
C GLU A 132 -2.27 13.29 2.13
N TYR A 133 -2.73 14.16 3.04
CA TYR A 133 -4.04 14.78 2.98
C TYR A 133 -4.22 15.65 1.73
N HIS A 134 -3.24 16.51 1.42
CA HIS A 134 -3.27 17.33 0.22
C HIS A 134 -3.30 16.50 -1.06
N TRP A 135 -2.52 15.43 -1.13
CA TRP A 135 -2.54 14.53 -2.28
C TRP A 135 -3.93 13.91 -2.50
N VAL A 136 -4.60 13.46 -1.44
CA VAL A 136 -5.96 12.93 -1.55
C VAL A 136 -6.94 13.99 -2.05
N LEU A 137 -6.88 15.22 -1.50
CA LEU A 137 -7.74 16.31 -1.97
C LEU A 137 -7.54 16.63 -3.46
N ASP A 138 -6.29 16.63 -3.92
CA ASP A 138 -5.97 16.86 -5.33
C ASP A 138 -6.53 15.75 -6.22
N GLU A 139 -6.38 14.47 -5.83
CA GLU A 139 -6.94 13.33 -6.57
C GLU A 139 -8.48 13.35 -6.63
N LEU A 140 -9.14 13.80 -5.56
CA LEU A 140 -10.59 13.99 -5.52
C LEU A 140 -11.02 15.14 -6.45
N LYS A 141 -10.30 16.26 -6.42
CA LYS A 141 -10.54 17.42 -7.28
C LYS A 141 -10.40 17.09 -8.76
N LEU A 142 -9.38 16.31 -9.14
CA LEU A 142 -9.18 15.82 -10.51
C LEU A 142 -10.39 15.02 -11.03
N ARG A 143 -11.18 14.44 -10.12
CA ARG A 143 -12.38 13.64 -10.41
C ARG A 143 -13.69 14.40 -10.20
N GLY A 144 -13.64 15.70 -9.95
CA GLY A 144 -14.82 16.52 -9.72
C GLY A 144 -15.50 16.27 -8.37
N ILE A 145 -14.82 15.61 -7.42
CA ILE A 145 -15.29 15.45 -6.05
C ILE A 145 -14.76 16.63 -5.24
N ASN A 146 -15.62 17.59 -4.91
CA ASN A 146 -15.25 18.71 -4.07
C ASN A 146 -15.35 18.31 -2.59
N SER A 147 -14.28 18.51 -1.84
CA SER A 147 -14.34 18.54 -0.37
C SER A 147 -15.20 19.73 0.05
N VAL A 148 -16.18 19.50 0.92
CA VAL A 148 -17.06 20.53 1.49
C VAL A 148 -16.27 21.44 2.42
#